data_AF-A0A522H5N1-F1
#
_entry.id   AF-A0A522H5N1-F1
#
_cell.length_a   1.000
_cell.length_b   1.000
_cell.length_c   1.000
_cell.angle_alpha   90.00
_cell.angle_beta   90.00
_cell.angle_gamma   90.00
#
_symmetry.space_group_name_H-M   'P 1'
#
loop_
_entity.id
_entity.type
_entity.pdbx_description
1 polymer ?
#
loop_
_entity_poly.entity_id
_entity_poly.type
_entity_poly.pdbx_seq_one_letter_code
_entity_poly.pdbx_strand_id
1 'polypeptide(L)'
;MAIDSCLATLVRRDWLLSSPLADRVGPYIATLRREQYGERTICAYLGGLAHFCYWMRSESISWARPAAAAIAERFLRRHLPACRCPRPCYPSTASAGAALRHLLTWLREEEEPGATTVADPLAAELQHFGAYLANICGLAPSTCDDRVRHLGSFLTRQDVAQGPVLPQMTVARLESFVEGPCCQHLRPSSLRTVCNSLRSYFRYRTVCGDGASGRMLAASLPRIADWRRTMLPTTLSEAELAAFLAAFDRTDPVQMRDYAIARCLVDLGLRGCEATFLTLESIDWRRSILRLDGTKSGRVQQLPMPAVTASAIAQYLRQGRPRQGTNRALFVRHRAPFDRPLGVPAIRHAMTRAFTRCGLRDRFCNTHVLRRTAATRLQRSGASVKEIADLLRHRSLDTAKVYARVDLAGLRAVTLPWPGSAT
;
A
#
# COMPACT_ATOMS: atom_id res chain seq x y z
N MET A 1 8.22 34.09 -23.60
CA MET A 1 8.07 32.61 -23.67
C MET A 1 6.70 32.29 -24.18
N ALA A 2 6.57 31.41 -25.19
CA ALA A 2 5.27 30.89 -25.61
C ALA A 2 4.58 30.21 -24.41
N ILE A 3 3.31 30.52 -24.18
CA ILE A 3 2.53 29.89 -23.10
C ILE A 3 2.36 28.41 -23.46
N ASP A 4 2.67 27.53 -22.50
CA ASP A 4 2.50 26.09 -22.67
C ASP A 4 1.06 25.74 -23.10
N SER A 5 0.88 24.84 -24.05
CA SER A 5 -0.44 24.45 -24.57
C SER A 5 -1.40 23.97 -23.47
N CYS A 6 -0.90 23.22 -22.49
CA CYS A 6 -1.70 22.76 -21.35
C CYS A 6 -2.15 23.93 -20.46
N LEU A 7 -1.32 24.97 -20.30
CA LEU A 7 -1.68 26.19 -19.56
C LEU A 7 -2.60 27.11 -20.36
N ALA A 8 -2.46 27.15 -21.68
CA ALA A 8 -3.31 27.94 -22.56
C ALA A 8 -4.76 27.44 -22.54
N THR A 9 -4.96 26.12 -22.42
CA THR A 9 -6.30 25.50 -22.33
C THR A 9 -6.97 25.60 -20.96
N LEU A 10 -6.24 26.06 -19.92
CA LEU A 10 -6.76 26.13 -18.57
C LEU A 10 -7.58 27.41 -18.33
N VAL A 11 -8.91 27.26 -18.18
CA VAL A 11 -9.86 28.38 -18.03
C VAL A 11 -9.53 29.31 -16.85
N ARG A 12 -9.11 28.75 -15.70
CA ARG A 12 -8.75 29.49 -14.48
C ARG A 12 -7.24 29.46 -14.22
N ARG A 13 -6.44 29.72 -15.26
CA ARG A 13 -4.97 29.71 -15.16
C ARG A 13 -4.43 30.76 -14.18
N ASP A 14 -5.16 31.86 -14.00
CA ASP A 14 -4.87 32.94 -13.06
C ASP A 14 -4.76 32.44 -11.61
N TRP A 15 -5.57 31.45 -11.23
CA TRP A 15 -5.52 30.85 -9.89
C TRP A 15 -4.19 30.17 -9.60
N LEU A 16 -3.54 29.61 -10.63
CA LEU A 16 -2.26 28.94 -10.52
C LEU A 16 -1.09 29.92 -10.71
N LEU A 17 -1.18 30.81 -11.70
CA LEU A 17 -0.11 31.75 -12.05
C LEU A 17 0.06 32.91 -11.07
N SER A 18 -0.98 33.26 -10.31
CA SER A 18 -0.85 34.25 -9.22
C SER A 18 -0.56 33.60 -7.86
N SER A 19 -0.21 32.31 -7.83
CA SER A 19 0.02 31.55 -6.60
C SER A 19 1.53 31.43 -6.27
N PRO A 20 1.89 31.04 -5.03
CA PRO A 20 3.28 30.71 -4.68
C PRO A 20 3.90 29.58 -5.51
N LEU A 21 3.10 28.83 -6.28
CA LEU A 21 3.58 27.75 -7.15
C LEU A 21 3.88 28.20 -8.58
N ALA A 22 3.64 29.47 -8.93
CA ALA A 22 3.71 29.99 -10.30
C ALA A 22 5.05 29.66 -11.01
N ASP A 23 6.17 29.94 -10.36
CA ASP A 23 7.51 29.71 -10.92
C ASP A 23 7.84 28.22 -11.12
N ARG A 24 7.11 27.34 -10.43
CA ARG A 24 7.30 25.88 -10.47
C ARG A 24 6.42 25.20 -11.50
N VAL A 25 5.41 25.88 -12.05
CA VAL A 25 4.45 25.29 -12.99
C VAL A 25 5.14 24.82 -14.28
N GLY A 26 6.01 25.65 -14.86
CA GLY A 26 6.74 25.31 -16.09
C GLY A 26 7.61 24.04 -15.94
N PRO A 27 8.54 24.02 -14.96
CA PRO A 27 9.35 22.83 -14.65
C PRO A 27 8.51 21.60 -14.32
N TYR A 28 7.38 21.78 -13.64
CA TYR A 28 6.46 20.68 -13.31
C TYR A 28 5.81 20.07 -14.56
N ILE A 29 5.34 20.89 -15.51
CA ILE A 29 4.79 20.40 -16.80
C ILE A 29 5.85 19.65 -17.60
N ALA A 30 7.07 20.19 -17.68
CA ALA A 30 8.18 19.53 -18.35
C ALA A 30 8.49 18.17 -17.72
N THR A 31 8.45 18.08 -16.38
CA THR A 31 8.62 16.82 -15.65
C THR A 31 7.50 15.82 -15.96
N LEU A 32 6.23 16.24 -15.96
CA LEU A 32 5.11 15.36 -16.32
C LEU A 32 5.25 14.81 -17.74
N ARG A 33 5.65 15.64 -18.72
CA ARG A 33 5.90 15.17 -20.09
C ARG A 33 7.09 14.22 -20.18
N ARG A 34 8.17 14.48 -19.45
CA ARG A 34 9.34 13.58 -19.34
C ARG A 34 8.95 12.22 -18.77
N GLU A 35 8.03 12.19 -17.81
CA GLU A 35 7.45 10.97 -17.25
C GLU A 35 6.33 10.35 -18.12
N GLN A 36 6.13 10.89 -19.33
CA GLN A 36 5.18 10.45 -20.34
C GLN A 36 3.71 10.51 -19.90
N TYR A 37 3.33 11.48 -19.07
CA TYR A 37 1.92 11.79 -18.82
C TYR A 37 1.26 12.33 -20.10
N GLY A 38 0.08 11.82 -20.44
CA GLY A 38 -0.68 12.33 -21.60
C GLY A 38 -1.23 13.73 -21.35
N GLU A 39 -1.29 14.58 -22.38
CA GLU A 39 -1.71 16.00 -22.30
C GLU A 39 -3.03 16.18 -21.54
N ARG A 40 -4.05 15.34 -21.79
CA ARG A 40 -5.34 15.39 -21.06
C ARG A 40 -5.18 15.21 -19.54
N THR A 41 -4.24 14.37 -19.12
CA THR A 41 -3.94 14.16 -17.69
C THR A 41 -3.17 15.35 -17.12
N ILE A 42 -2.25 15.93 -17.89
CA ILE A 42 -1.54 17.16 -17.51
C ILE A 42 -2.54 18.30 -17.30
N CYS A 43 -3.45 18.56 -18.24
CA CYS A 43 -4.52 19.56 -18.08
C CYS A 43 -5.36 19.31 -16.82
N ALA A 44 -5.76 18.05 -16.57
CA ALA A 44 -6.53 17.70 -15.38
C ALA A 44 -5.74 17.91 -14.08
N TYR A 45 -4.44 17.65 -14.07
CA TYR A 45 -3.56 17.91 -12.93
C TYR A 45 -3.45 19.41 -12.67
N LEU A 46 -3.16 20.20 -13.71
CA LEU A 46 -3.08 21.66 -13.61
C LEU A 46 -4.41 22.27 -13.13
N GLY A 47 -5.55 21.75 -13.60
CA GLY A 47 -6.87 22.16 -13.13
C GLY A 47 -7.11 21.87 -11.65
N GLY A 48 -6.68 20.70 -11.16
CA GLY A 48 -6.72 20.36 -9.75
C GLY A 48 -5.80 21.25 -8.89
N LEU A 49 -4.60 21.55 -9.38
CA LEU A 49 -3.65 22.43 -8.70
C LEU A 49 -4.11 23.89 -8.69
N ALA A 50 -4.71 24.39 -9.77
CA ALA A 50 -5.30 25.71 -9.83
C ALA A 50 -6.41 25.88 -8.78
N HIS A 51 -7.30 24.89 -8.67
CA HIS A 51 -8.34 24.88 -7.63
C HIS A 51 -7.75 24.83 -6.23
N PHE A 52 -6.71 24.02 -6.01
CA PHE A 52 -5.98 23.99 -4.74
C PHE A 52 -5.38 25.35 -4.38
N CYS A 53 -4.74 26.04 -5.32
CA CYS A 53 -4.14 27.36 -5.12
C CYS A 53 -5.19 28.43 -4.81
N TYR A 54 -6.32 28.41 -5.50
CA TYR A 54 -7.44 29.31 -5.20
C TYR A 54 -7.96 29.11 -3.79
N TRP A 55 -8.21 27.86 -3.40
CA TRP A 55 -8.68 27.53 -2.05
C TRP A 55 -7.68 27.97 -0.97
N MET A 56 -6.37 27.75 -1.19
CA MET A 56 -5.36 28.25 -0.25
C MET A 56 -5.42 29.76 -0.10
N ARG A 57 -5.60 30.50 -1.19
CA ARG A 57 -5.73 31.96 -1.14
C ARG A 57 -7.02 32.40 -0.44
N SER A 58 -8.16 31.77 -0.72
CA SER A 58 -9.45 32.14 -0.12
C SER A 58 -9.49 31.91 1.40
N GLU A 59 -8.72 30.94 1.87
CA GLU A 59 -8.60 30.59 3.30
C GLU A 59 -7.36 31.24 3.95
N SER A 60 -6.67 32.15 3.25
CA SER A 60 -5.44 32.81 3.71
C SER A 60 -4.36 31.83 4.22
N ILE A 61 -4.26 30.65 3.62
CA ILE A 61 -3.29 29.61 3.98
C ILE A 61 -1.96 29.93 3.30
N SER A 62 -0.93 30.14 4.11
CA SER A 62 0.44 30.24 3.60
C SER A 62 0.94 28.86 3.15
N TRP A 63 1.48 28.79 1.93
CA TRP A 63 2.13 27.58 1.45
C TRP A 63 3.49 27.42 2.14
N ALA A 64 3.61 26.36 2.95
CA ALA A 64 4.88 25.95 3.54
C ALA A 64 5.09 24.45 3.27
N ARG A 65 6.25 24.08 2.71
CA ARG A 65 6.62 22.69 2.38
C ARG A 65 6.43 21.66 3.52
N PRO A 66 6.81 21.93 4.80
CA PRO A 66 6.62 20.94 5.87
C PRO A 66 5.13 20.70 6.19
N ALA A 67 4.28 21.71 6.01
CA ALA A 67 2.83 21.59 6.17
C ALA A 67 2.11 21.15 4.88
N ALA A 68 2.81 21.07 3.74
CA ALA A 68 2.19 20.94 2.43
C ALA A 68 1.39 19.64 2.25
N ALA A 69 1.83 18.53 2.86
CA ALA A 69 1.09 17.28 2.87
C ALA A 69 -0.22 17.38 3.68
N ALA A 70 -0.17 18.04 4.84
CA ALA A 70 -1.35 18.27 5.69
C ALA A 70 -2.34 19.24 5.02
N ILE A 71 -1.84 20.31 4.39
CA ILE A 71 -2.65 21.27 3.63
C ILE A 71 -3.34 20.56 2.45
N ALA A 72 -2.60 19.72 1.70
CA ALA A 72 -3.18 18.91 0.63
C ALA A 72 -4.25 17.93 1.14
N GLU A 73 -4.03 17.27 2.28
CA GLU A 73 -5.04 16.40 2.88
C GLU A 73 -6.30 17.16 3.30
N ARG A 74 -6.14 18.35 3.90
CA ARG A 74 -7.25 19.23 4.27
C ARG A 74 -8.07 19.62 3.05
N PHE A 75 -7.43 20.02 1.96
CA PHE A 75 -8.11 20.30 0.70
C PHE A 75 -8.89 19.08 0.18
N LEU A 76 -8.26 17.92 0.11
CA LEU A 76 -8.86 16.72 -0.49
C LEU A 76 -10.02 16.16 0.34
N ARG A 77 -9.92 16.21 1.67
CA ARG A 77 -10.90 15.56 2.57
C ARG A 77 -11.96 16.50 3.11
N ARG A 78 -11.66 17.79 3.29
CA ARG A 78 -12.60 18.76 3.88
C ARG A 78 -13.19 19.68 2.83
N HIS A 79 -12.35 20.23 1.94
CA HIS A 79 -12.80 21.21 0.95
C HIS A 79 -13.50 20.57 -0.25
N LEU A 80 -12.85 19.66 -0.98
CA LEU A 80 -13.40 19.12 -2.22
C LEU A 80 -14.81 18.50 -2.08
N PRO A 81 -15.15 17.74 -1.02
CA PRO A 81 -16.50 17.20 -0.86
C PRO A 81 -17.60 18.25 -0.65
N ALA A 82 -17.24 19.43 -0.13
CA ALA A 82 -18.17 20.52 0.20
C ALA A 82 -17.88 21.79 -0.61
N CYS A 83 -17.18 21.67 -1.74
CA CYS A 83 -16.62 22.80 -2.47
C CYS A 83 -17.70 23.76 -3.00
N ARG A 84 -17.54 25.05 -2.69
CA ARG A 84 -18.37 26.16 -3.19
C ARG A 84 -17.58 27.17 -4.04
N CYS A 85 -16.39 26.80 -4.53
CA CYS A 85 -15.53 27.70 -5.30
C CYS A 85 -16.16 28.07 -6.68
N PRO A 86 -15.79 29.22 -7.26
CA PRO A 86 -16.33 29.69 -8.54
C PRO A 86 -16.04 28.73 -9.70
N ARG A 87 -17.07 28.33 -10.46
CA ARG A 87 -16.88 27.41 -11.61
C ARG A 87 -16.04 28.08 -12.74
N PRO A 88 -15.31 27.28 -13.54
CA PRO A 88 -15.17 25.82 -13.48
C PRO A 88 -14.14 25.39 -12.42
N CYS A 89 -14.61 24.61 -11.43
CA CYS A 89 -13.76 23.91 -10.46
C CYS A 89 -13.63 22.46 -10.89
N TYR A 90 -12.41 21.91 -10.89
CA TYR A 90 -12.19 20.50 -11.16
C TYR A 90 -12.59 19.66 -9.94
N PRO A 91 -13.68 18.86 -9.99
CA PRO A 91 -14.24 18.20 -8.81
C PRO A 91 -13.64 16.81 -8.55
N SER A 92 -12.77 16.32 -9.43
CA SER A 92 -12.20 14.97 -9.30
C SER A 92 -11.19 14.92 -8.15
N THR A 93 -11.63 14.44 -6.98
CA THR A 93 -10.78 14.12 -5.82
C THR A 93 -9.65 13.17 -6.19
N ALA A 94 -9.90 12.23 -7.12
CA ALA A 94 -8.91 11.29 -7.61
C ALA A 94 -7.79 11.99 -8.39
N SER A 95 -8.15 12.87 -9.34
CA SER A 95 -7.19 13.59 -10.19
C SER A 95 -6.44 14.66 -9.40
N ALA A 96 -7.16 15.47 -8.62
CA ALA A 96 -6.54 16.49 -7.77
C ALA A 96 -5.63 15.85 -6.71
N GLY A 97 -6.05 14.73 -6.13
CA GLY A 97 -5.22 14.00 -5.18
C GLY A 97 -3.98 13.38 -5.83
N ALA A 98 -4.09 12.89 -7.07
CA ALA A 98 -2.94 12.38 -7.80
C ALA A 98 -1.96 13.50 -8.18
N ALA A 99 -2.47 14.65 -8.61
CA ALA A 99 -1.68 15.84 -8.92
C ALA A 99 -0.93 16.37 -7.69
N LEU A 100 -1.61 16.52 -6.55
CA LEU A 100 -0.99 16.99 -5.31
C LEU A 100 0.07 16.02 -4.78
N ARG A 101 -0.20 14.71 -4.81
CA ARG A 101 0.81 13.71 -4.42
C ARG A 101 2.04 13.78 -5.33
N HIS A 102 1.84 13.89 -6.63
CA HIS A 102 2.94 13.98 -7.60
C HIS A 102 3.75 15.26 -7.39
N LEU A 103 3.09 16.42 -7.29
CA LEU A 103 3.72 17.71 -7.00
C LEU A 103 4.54 17.66 -5.71
N LEU A 104 3.98 17.11 -4.62
CA LEU A 104 4.69 17.00 -3.34
C LEU A 104 5.90 16.07 -3.42
N THR A 105 5.82 14.98 -4.18
CA THR A 105 6.97 14.11 -4.41
C THR A 105 8.04 14.83 -5.23
N TRP A 106 7.67 15.47 -6.33
CA TRP A 106 8.59 16.21 -7.19
C TRP A 106 9.28 17.35 -6.44
N LEU A 107 8.55 18.13 -5.63
CA LEU A 107 9.13 19.20 -4.82
C LEU A 107 10.12 18.70 -3.76
N ARG A 108 9.99 17.46 -3.29
CA ARG A 108 10.96 16.84 -2.37
C ARG A 108 12.22 16.35 -3.08
N GLU A 109 12.09 15.95 -4.35
CA GLU A 109 13.22 15.47 -5.16
C GLU A 109 14.07 16.63 -5.72
N GLU A 110 13.51 17.83 -5.86
CA GLU A 110 14.23 19.03 -6.31
C GLU A 110 15.03 19.77 -5.20
N GLU A 111 15.07 19.25 -3.97
CA GLU A 111 15.92 19.81 -2.92
C GLU A 111 17.28 19.10 -2.84
N GLU A 112 18.35 19.90 -2.81
CA GLU A 112 19.62 19.50 -2.21
C GLU A 112 19.37 19.10 -0.74
N PRO A 113 19.98 18.02 -0.24
CA PRO A 113 19.80 17.56 1.14
C PRO A 113 20.37 18.58 2.13
N GLY A 114 19.58 19.57 2.55
CA GLY A 114 20.05 20.61 3.47
C GLY A 114 19.11 21.78 3.78
N ALA A 115 17.94 21.88 3.14
CA ALA A 115 17.00 22.95 3.47
C ALA A 115 16.29 22.69 4.82
N THR A 116 16.81 23.28 5.89
CA THR A 116 16.19 23.30 7.22
C THR A 116 14.83 24.00 7.16
N THR A 117 13.77 23.22 7.03
CA THR A 117 12.39 23.69 7.21
C THR A 117 12.14 24.12 8.65
N VAL A 118 11.51 25.29 8.84
CA VAL A 118 10.91 25.69 10.13
C VAL A 118 10.06 24.51 10.64
N ALA A 119 10.48 23.94 11.77
CA ALA A 119 9.99 22.67 12.26
C ALA A 119 8.54 22.80 12.74
N ASP A 120 7.60 22.23 11.98
CA ASP A 120 6.30 21.84 12.54
C ASP A 120 6.58 20.84 13.68
N PRO A 121 6.23 21.16 14.95
CA PRO A 121 6.48 20.28 16.09
C PRO A 121 5.88 18.88 15.88
N LEU A 122 4.74 18.78 15.20
CA LEU A 122 4.11 17.51 14.89
C LEU A 122 4.92 16.71 13.86
N ALA A 123 5.34 17.35 12.77
CA ALA A 123 6.18 16.72 11.75
C ALA A 123 7.51 16.24 12.34
N ALA A 124 8.15 17.05 13.19
CA ALA A 124 9.38 16.69 13.88
C ALA A 124 9.19 15.48 14.80
N GLU A 125 8.10 15.44 15.60
CA GLU A 125 7.79 14.30 16.47
C GLU A 125 7.56 13.01 15.67
N LEU A 126 6.78 13.09 14.57
CA LEU A 126 6.53 11.96 13.69
C LEU A 126 7.82 11.46 13.02
N GLN A 127 8.73 12.36 12.65
CA GLN A 127 10.03 12.04 12.08
C GLN A 127 10.93 11.35 13.10
N HIS A 128 11.05 11.89 14.33
CA HIS A 128 11.85 11.26 15.39
C HIS A 128 11.32 9.87 15.76
N PHE A 129 10.00 9.73 15.88
CA PHE A 129 9.40 8.41 16.11
C PHE A 129 9.66 7.45 14.94
N GLY A 130 9.53 7.92 13.69
CA GLY A 130 9.86 7.13 12.51
C GLY A 130 11.32 6.65 12.49
N ALA A 131 12.26 7.55 12.83
CA ALA A 131 13.68 7.23 12.94
C ALA A 131 13.95 6.22 14.06
N TYR A 132 13.30 6.35 15.22
CA TYR A 132 13.39 5.35 16.28
C TYR A 132 12.90 3.96 15.82
N LEU A 133 11.75 3.89 15.13
CA LEU A 133 11.22 2.63 14.63
C LEU A 133 12.15 1.96 13.61
N ALA A 134 12.78 2.75 12.74
CA ALA A 134 13.68 2.25 11.72
C ALA A 134 15.05 1.86 12.30
N ASN A 135 15.70 2.78 13.02
CA ASN A 135 17.11 2.67 13.39
C ASN A 135 17.33 1.92 14.71
N ILE A 136 16.41 2.06 15.67
CA ILE A 136 16.53 1.41 16.98
C ILE A 136 15.73 0.11 17.02
N CYS A 137 14.47 0.13 16.56
CA CYS A 137 13.64 -1.08 16.56
C CYS A 137 13.88 -2.01 15.36
N GLY A 138 14.60 -1.56 14.33
CA GLY A 138 14.86 -2.35 13.12
C GLY A 138 13.60 -2.80 12.38
N LEU A 139 12.52 -2.01 12.44
CA LEU A 139 11.25 -2.41 11.81
C LEU A 139 11.28 -2.20 10.30
N ALA A 140 10.52 -3.02 9.58
CA ALA A 140 10.36 -2.88 8.14
C ALA A 140 9.75 -1.50 7.79
N PRO A 141 10.18 -0.85 6.68
CA PRO A 141 9.71 0.50 6.31
C PRO A 141 8.19 0.64 6.29
N SER A 142 7.48 -0.31 5.70
CA SER A 142 6.01 -0.30 5.68
C SER A 142 5.36 -0.32 7.07
N THR A 143 6.02 -0.98 8.04
CA THR A 143 5.55 -0.99 9.43
C THR A 143 5.84 0.34 10.12
N CYS A 144 6.96 0.99 9.81
CA CYS A 144 7.23 2.36 10.26
C CYS A 144 6.18 3.31 9.71
N ASP A 145 5.93 3.29 8.40
CA ASP A 145 4.95 4.14 7.72
C ASP A 145 3.54 3.97 8.31
N ASP A 146 3.10 2.73 8.52
CA ASP A 146 1.78 2.46 9.11
C ASP A 146 1.66 3.00 10.53
N ARG A 147 2.71 2.82 11.35
CA ARG A 147 2.72 3.30 12.75
C ARG A 147 2.76 4.82 12.82
N VAL A 148 3.60 5.46 12.02
CA VAL A 148 3.69 6.93 11.90
C VAL A 148 2.36 7.49 11.40
N ARG A 149 1.72 6.88 10.41
CA ARG A 149 0.40 7.27 9.91
C ARG A 149 -0.69 7.16 10.97
N HIS A 150 -0.73 6.05 11.73
CA HIS A 150 -1.69 5.90 12.83
C HIS A 150 -1.47 6.97 13.91
N LEU A 151 -0.20 7.25 14.25
CA LEU A 151 0.15 8.28 15.22
C LEU A 151 -0.22 9.67 14.73
N GLY A 152 0.11 10.04 13.49
CA GLY A 152 -0.24 11.34 12.92
C GLY A 152 -1.76 11.55 12.89
N SER A 153 -2.52 10.51 12.55
CA SER A 153 -3.99 10.54 12.61
C SER A 153 -4.52 10.75 14.03
N PHE A 154 -3.85 10.20 15.05
CA PHE A 154 -4.19 10.42 16.45
C PHE A 154 -3.86 11.85 16.88
N LEU A 155 -2.61 12.30 16.70
CA LEU A 155 -2.12 13.59 17.18
C LEU A 155 -2.83 14.78 16.53
N THR A 156 -3.13 14.71 15.24
CA THR A 156 -3.84 15.78 14.51
C THR A 156 -5.23 16.08 15.08
N ARG A 157 -5.85 15.12 15.79
CA ARG A 157 -7.20 15.27 16.36
C ARG A 157 -7.22 15.70 17.82
N GLN A 158 -6.07 15.67 18.47
CA GLN A 158 -5.95 16.03 19.88
C GLN A 158 -5.66 17.53 20.08
N ASP A 159 -5.71 18.31 18.99
CA ASP A 159 -5.41 19.74 18.92
C ASP A 159 -4.08 20.13 19.59
N VAL A 160 -3.11 19.21 19.53
CA VAL A 160 -1.76 19.41 20.06
C VAL A 160 -0.97 20.22 19.03
N ALA A 161 -1.45 21.41 18.71
CA ALA A 161 -0.82 22.31 17.75
C ALA A 161 0.37 23.07 18.36
N GLN A 162 0.54 23.05 19.70
CA GLN A 162 1.52 23.89 20.39
C GLN A 162 2.12 23.19 21.63
N GLY A 163 3.20 22.41 21.44
CA GLY A 163 4.06 21.95 22.54
C GLY A 163 4.17 20.43 22.72
N PRO A 164 5.02 19.98 23.67
CA PRO A 164 5.36 18.57 23.84
C PRO A 164 4.09 17.75 24.07
N VAL A 165 4.00 16.62 23.36
CA VAL A 165 2.76 15.88 23.17
C VAL A 165 2.17 15.32 24.47
N LEU A 166 2.97 15.07 25.50
CA LEU A 166 2.57 14.21 26.63
C LEU A 166 2.01 14.88 27.88
N PRO A 167 2.40 16.08 28.30
CA PRO A 167 1.82 16.73 29.47
C PRO A 167 0.29 16.91 29.36
N GLN A 168 -0.24 16.94 28.12
CA GLN A 168 -1.67 17.11 27.84
C GLN A 168 -2.38 15.78 27.53
N MET A 169 -1.68 14.64 27.51
CA MET A 169 -2.27 13.34 27.17
C MET A 169 -2.84 12.64 28.39
N THR A 170 -4.14 12.40 28.35
CA THR A 170 -4.88 11.68 29.38
C THR A 170 -5.42 10.36 28.84
N VAL A 171 -5.76 9.45 29.74
CA VAL A 171 -6.43 8.18 29.39
C VAL A 171 -7.76 8.45 28.69
N ALA A 172 -8.53 9.44 29.15
CA ALA A 172 -9.79 9.85 28.53
C ALA A 172 -9.63 10.26 27.05
N ARG A 173 -8.53 10.92 26.68
CA ARG A 173 -8.24 11.29 25.28
C ARG A 173 -7.94 10.06 24.41
N LEU A 174 -7.34 9.01 24.99
CA LEU A 174 -7.12 7.73 24.29
C LEU A 174 -8.42 6.95 24.09
N GLU A 175 -9.24 6.87 25.13
CA GLU A 175 -10.56 6.22 25.08
C GLU A 175 -11.44 6.91 24.05
N SER A 176 -11.56 8.24 24.12
CA SER A 176 -12.30 9.04 23.14
C SER A 176 -11.82 8.82 21.70
N PHE A 177 -10.52 8.63 21.46
CA PHE A 177 -10.02 8.33 20.13
C PHE A 177 -10.37 6.90 19.66
N VAL A 178 -10.31 5.92 20.56
CA VAL A 178 -10.62 4.51 20.27
C VAL A 178 -12.12 4.29 20.07
N GLU A 179 -12.96 5.00 20.82
CA GLU A 179 -14.42 4.97 20.72
C GLU A 179 -14.96 5.92 19.65
N GLY A 180 -14.14 6.89 19.25
CA GLY A 180 -14.54 7.92 18.31
C GLY A 180 -14.76 7.43 16.87
N PRO A 181 -15.26 8.32 16.00
CA PRO A 181 -15.67 7.99 14.64
C PRO A 181 -14.58 7.37 13.75
N CYS A 182 -13.30 7.57 14.11
CA CYS A 182 -12.16 7.07 13.35
C CYS A 182 -11.91 5.58 13.56
N CYS A 183 -12.32 5.06 14.73
CA CYS A 183 -12.02 3.70 15.16
C CYS A 183 -13.28 2.83 15.19
N GLN A 184 -14.48 3.42 15.36
CA GLN A 184 -15.76 2.69 15.43
C GLN A 184 -16.05 1.81 14.20
N HIS A 185 -15.60 2.22 13.01
CA HIS A 185 -15.80 1.48 11.76
C HIS A 185 -14.72 0.44 11.49
N LEU A 186 -13.68 0.37 12.34
CA LEU A 186 -12.57 -0.55 12.15
C LEU A 186 -12.94 -1.94 12.64
N ARG A 187 -12.60 -2.96 11.85
CA ARG A 187 -12.64 -4.36 12.30
C ARG A 187 -11.70 -4.55 13.50
N PRO A 188 -11.96 -5.51 14.41
CA PRO A 188 -11.12 -5.74 15.60
C PRO A 188 -9.63 -5.90 15.28
N SER A 189 -9.30 -6.57 14.17
CA SER A 189 -7.92 -6.75 13.72
C SER A 189 -7.23 -5.45 13.29
N SER A 190 -7.97 -4.53 12.68
CA SER A 190 -7.50 -3.20 12.30
C SER A 190 -7.34 -2.32 13.53
N LEU A 191 -8.34 -2.30 14.42
CA LEU A 191 -8.30 -1.54 15.67
C LEU A 191 -7.09 -1.94 16.53
N ARG A 192 -6.85 -3.24 16.67
CA ARG A 192 -5.65 -3.75 17.35
C ARG A 192 -4.35 -3.20 16.75
N THR A 193 -4.28 -3.06 15.43
CA THR A 193 -3.08 -2.55 14.74
C THR A 193 -2.86 -1.06 15.08
N VAL A 194 -3.95 -0.29 15.15
CA VAL A 194 -3.92 1.10 15.62
C VAL A 194 -3.46 1.16 17.08
N CYS A 195 -4.09 0.41 17.99
CA CYS A 195 -3.69 0.37 19.41
C CYS A 195 -2.23 -0.07 19.59
N ASN A 196 -1.75 -1.04 18.82
CA ASN A 196 -0.34 -1.46 18.85
C ASN A 196 0.62 -0.38 18.32
N SER A 197 0.17 0.46 17.40
CA SER A 197 0.94 1.60 16.89
C SER A 197 1.10 2.67 17.98
N LEU A 198 -0.01 3.06 18.61
CA LEU A 198 -0.01 4.02 19.71
C LEU A 198 0.78 3.50 20.92
N ARG A 199 0.65 2.22 21.27
CA ARG A 199 1.41 1.61 22.36
C ARG A 199 2.91 1.66 22.11
N SER A 200 3.34 1.48 20.86
CA SER A 200 4.75 1.60 20.48
C SER A 200 5.26 3.03 20.59
N TYR A 201 4.42 4.02 20.28
CA TYR A 201 4.74 5.42 20.47
C TYR A 201 4.91 5.78 21.94
N PHE A 202 3.97 5.41 22.80
CA PHE A 202 4.09 5.71 24.24
C PHE A 202 5.29 5.03 24.91
N ARG A 203 5.67 3.83 24.44
CA ARG A 203 6.93 3.19 24.85
C ARG A 203 8.17 3.95 24.37
N TYR A 204 8.17 4.44 23.14
CA TYR A 204 9.23 5.32 22.64
C TYR A 204 9.38 6.56 23.53
N ARG A 205 8.26 7.19 23.91
CA ARG A 205 8.27 8.37 24.78
C ARG A 205 8.79 8.09 26.19
N THR A 206 8.56 6.89 26.71
CA THR A 206 9.21 6.43 27.95
C THR A 206 10.73 6.45 27.85
N VAL A 207 11.30 6.08 26.68
CA VAL A 207 12.74 6.11 26.42
C VAL A 207 13.25 7.55 26.28
N CYS A 208 12.43 8.47 25.80
CA CYS A 208 12.77 9.89 25.62
C CYS A 208 12.65 10.75 26.89
N GLY A 209 12.39 10.15 28.07
CA GLY A 209 12.32 10.87 29.34
C GLY A 209 10.92 10.98 29.95
N ASP A 210 9.85 10.58 29.25
CA ASP A 210 8.47 10.63 29.74
C ASP A 210 8.09 9.36 30.52
N GLY A 211 8.94 8.95 31.46
CA GLY A 211 8.95 7.60 32.04
C GLY A 211 7.60 7.13 32.62
N ALA A 212 7.03 7.88 33.56
CA ALA A 212 5.78 7.49 34.24
C ALA A 212 4.56 7.62 33.31
N SER A 213 4.40 8.78 32.68
CA SER A 213 3.27 9.08 31.80
C SER A 213 3.22 8.18 30.56
N GLY A 214 4.37 7.93 29.92
CA GLY A 214 4.45 7.04 28.75
C GLY A 214 4.10 5.59 29.09
N ARG A 215 4.55 5.05 30.23
CA ARG A 215 4.18 3.69 30.66
C ARG A 215 2.70 3.57 30.95
N MET A 216 2.12 4.54 31.64
CA MET A 216 0.69 4.58 31.95
C MET A 216 -0.13 4.58 30.66
N LEU A 217 0.13 5.51 29.74
CA LEU A 217 -0.61 5.63 28.48
C LEU A 217 -0.47 4.39 27.58
N ALA A 218 0.70 3.74 27.57
CA ALA A 218 0.91 2.48 26.86
C ALA A 218 0.06 1.33 27.43
N ALA A 219 -0.12 1.29 28.76
CA ALA A 219 -0.90 0.29 29.47
C ALA A 219 -2.41 0.52 29.35
N SER A 220 -2.87 1.77 29.29
CA SER A 220 -4.28 2.14 29.17
C SER A 220 -4.90 1.79 27.81
N LEU A 221 -4.10 1.61 26.77
CA LEU A 221 -4.63 1.17 25.47
C LEU A 221 -5.23 -0.23 25.57
N PRO A 222 -6.41 -0.48 25.00
CA PRO A 222 -7.07 -1.78 25.13
C PRO A 222 -6.28 -2.89 24.42
N ARG A 223 -6.35 -4.09 24.98
CA ARG A 223 -5.89 -5.32 24.33
C ARG A 223 -7.05 -5.92 23.56
N ILE A 224 -7.15 -5.55 22.29
CA ILE A 224 -8.21 -6.06 21.42
C ILE A 224 -8.01 -7.57 21.20
N ALA A 225 -8.92 -8.37 21.76
CA ALA A 225 -8.98 -9.79 21.50
C ALA A 225 -9.27 -10.04 20.02
N ASP A 226 -8.55 -10.97 19.43
CA ASP A 226 -8.77 -11.43 18.07
C ASP A 226 -8.68 -12.94 18.12
N TRP A 227 -9.84 -13.57 18.15
CA TRP A 227 -10.01 -15.02 18.09
C TRP A 227 -9.65 -15.50 16.69
N ARG A 228 -8.36 -15.39 16.35
CA ARG A 228 -7.82 -15.75 15.04
C ARG A 228 -8.08 -17.24 14.84
N ARG A 229 -8.76 -17.58 13.73
CA ARG A 229 -8.88 -18.91 13.10
C ARG A 229 -10.20 -19.66 13.28
N THR A 230 -11.31 -19.05 13.69
CA THR A 230 -12.61 -19.77 13.69
C THR A 230 -13.09 -20.15 12.29
N MET A 231 -12.73 -19.39 11.25
CA MET A 231 -13.18 -19.64 9.87
C MET A 231 -12.11 -20.36 9.04
N LEU A 232 -12.54 -21.38 8.29
CA LEU A 232 -11.69 -22.06 7.31
C LEU A 232 -11.21 -21.07 6.23
N PRO A 233 -9.96 -21.20 5.75
CA PRO A 233 -9.46 -20.32 4.71
C PRO A 233 -10.29 -20.47 3.43
N THR A 234 -10.97 -19.40 3.03
CA THR A 234 -11.65 -19.34 1.73
C THR A 234 -10.62 -19.40 0.60
N THR A 235 -10.81 -20.32 -0.34
CA THR A 235 -9.94 -20.55 -1.51
C THR A 235 -10.81 -20.66 -2.76
N LEU A 236 -10.18 -20.56 -3.93
CA LEU A 236 -10.86 -20.82 -5.19
C LEU A 236 -11.03 -22.34 -5.41
N SER A 237 -12.16 -22.75 -5.95
CA SER A 237 -12.30 -24.08 -6.55
C SER A 237 -11.46 -24.18 -7.85
N GLU A 238 -11.24 -25.39 -8.37
CA GLU A 238 -10.49 -25.54 -9.64
C GLU A 238 -11.20 -24.84 -10.81
N ALA A 239 -12.54 -24.91 -10.86
CA ALA A 239 -13.34 -24.22 -11.87
C ALA A 239 -13.25 -22.69 -11.73
N GLU A 240 -13.33 -22.16 -10.51
CA GLU A 240 -13.18 -20.73 -10.24
C GLU A 240 -11.77 -20.24 -10.56
N LEU A 241 -10.75 -21.05 -10.29
CA LEU A 241 -9.36 -20.73 -10.61
C LEU A 241 -9.14 -20.70 -12.13
N ALA A 242 -9.70 -21.67 -12.86
CA ALA A 242 -9.66 -21.69 -14.32
C ALA A 242 -10.35 -20.45 -14.90
N ALA A 243 -11.55 -20.11 -14.42
CA ALA A 243 -12.27 -18.90 -14.84
C ALA A 243 -11.48 -17.62 -14.53
N PHE A 244 -10.86 -17.54 -13.34
CA PHE A 244 -10.02 -16.41 -12.95
C PHE A 244 -8.80 -16.24 -13.88
N LEU A 245 -8.11 -17.33 -14.23
CA LEU A 245 -6.96 -17.29 -15.14
C LEU A 245 -7.37 -17.05 -16.60
N ALA A 246 -8.58 -17.43 -17.00
CA ALA A 246 -9.14 -17.17 -18.33
C ALA A 246 -9.61 -15.71 -18.48
N ALA A 247 -9.89 -15.01 -17.37
CA ALA A 247 -10.37 -13.63 -17.38
C ALA A 247 -9.32 -12.57 -17.77
N PHE A 248 -8.12 -12.97 -18.19
CA PHE A 248 -7.09 -12.04 -18.66
C PHE A 248 -6.97 -12.12 -20.18
N ASP A 249 -7.20 -11.00 -20.84
CA ASP A 249 -6.94 -10.85 -22.28
C ASP A 249 -5.43 -10.81 -22.52
N ARG A 250 -4.91 -11.78 -23.29
CA ARG A 250 -3.48 -11.88 -23.58
C ARG A 250 -3.07 -11.12 -24.84
N THR A 251 -3.93 -10.27 -25.39
CA THR A 251 -3.60 -9.32 -26.47
C THR A 251 -3.35 -7.91 -25.92
N ASP A 252 -3.96 -7.56 -24.79
CA ASP A 252 -3.71 -6.29 -24.10
C ASP A 252 -2.40 -6.35 -23.25
N PRO A 253 -1.45 -5.42 -23.45
CA PRO A 253 -0.18 -5.41 -22.72
C PRO A 253 -0.32 -5.36 -21.19
N VAL A 254 -1.33 -4.65 -20.68
CA VAL A 254 -1.55 -4.53 -19.23
C VAL A 254 -2.06 -5.86 -18.66
N GLN A 255 -2.94 -6.53 -19.38
CA GLN A 255 -3.49 -7.82 -18.99
C GLN A 255 -2.50 -8.98 -19.20
N MET A 256 -1.59 -8.92 -20.17
CA MET A 256 -0.43 -9.83 -20.23
C MET A 256 0.41 -9.75 -18.96
N ARG A 257 0.74 -8.53 -18.51
CA ARG A 257 1.46 -8.30 -17.25
C ARG A 257 0.67 -8.87 -16.07
N ASP A 258 -0.61 -8.49 -15.97
CA ASP A 258 -1.45 -8.89 -14.85
C ASP A 258 -1.63 -10.43 -14.83
N TYR A 259 -1.70 -11.10 -15.99
CA TYR A 259 -1.73 -12.55 -16.12
C TYR A 259 -0.43 -13.20 -15.63
N ALA A 260 0.73 -12.70 -16.05
CA ALA A 260 2.02 -13.19 -15.56
C ALA A 260 2.14 -13.06 -14.03
N ILE A 261 1.68 -11.93 -13.46
CA ILE A 261 1.61 -11.75 -12.01
C ILE A 261 0.66 -12.79 -11.37
N ALA A 262 -0.51 -13.02 -11.95
CA ALA A 262 -1.47 -14.01 -11.46
C ALA A 262 -0.87 -15.42 -11.42
N ARG A 263 -0.12 -15.81 -12.45
CA ARG A 263 0.62 -17.10 -12.49
C ARG A 263 1.64 -17.18 -11.36
N CYS A 264 2.44 -16.15 -11.14
CA CYS A 264 3.37 -16.12 -9.99
C CYS A 264 2.65 -16.28 -8.63
N LEU A 265 1.49 -15.64 -8.45
CA LEU A 265 0.75 -15.73 -7.19
C LEU A 265 0.11 -17.12 -6.96
N VAL A 266 -0.39 -17.75 -8.02
CA VAL A 266 -1.14 -19.02 -7.97
C VAL A 266 -0.22 -20.24 -8.04
N ASP A 267 0.77 -20.22 -8.92
CA ASP A 267 1.63 -21.39 -9.18
C ASP A 267 2.79 -21.45 -8.17
N LEU A 268 3.38 -20.30 -7.82
CA LEU A 268 4.53 -20.21 -6.90
C LEU A 268 4.14 -19.75 -5.48
N GLY A 269 2.85 -19.48 -5.27
CA GLY A 269 2.32 -18.99 -4.00
C GLY A 269 2.92 -17.64 -3.58
N LEU A 270 3.37 -16.78 -4.51
CA LEU A 270 3.99 -15.49 -4.16
C LEU A 270 3.04 -14.59 -3.35
N ARG A 271 3.60 -13.81 -2.43
CA ARG A 271 2.90 -12.65 -1.85
C ARG A 271 2.90 -11.52 -2.87
N GLY A 272 1.92 -10.62 -2.78
CA GLY A 272 1.87 -9.43 -3.65
C GLY A 272 3.12 -8.55 -3.53
N CYS A 273 3.70 -8.44 -2.33
CA CYS A 273 4.98 -7.75 -2.13
C CYS A 273 6.17 -8.49 -2.77
N GLU A 274 6.23 -9.82 -2.67
CA GLU A 274 7.30 -10.60 -3.31
C GLU A 274 7.25 -10.43 -4.83
N ALA A 275 6.06 -10.50 -5.43
CA ALA A 275 5.89 -10.25 -6.86
C ALA A 275 6.26 -8.81 -7.28
N THR A 276 6.05 -7.82 -6.40
CA THR A 276 6.39 -6.41 -6.64
C THR A 276 7.90 -6.19 -6.77
N PHE A 277 8.70 -6.90 -5.97
CA PHE A 277 10.15 -6.70 -5.90
C PHE A 277 10.95 -7.63 -6.81
N LEU A 278 10.30 -8.44 -7.65
CA LEU A 278 10.99 -9.23 -8.67
C LEU A 278 11.69 -8.32 -9.67
N THR A 279 12.91 -8.69 -10.03
CA THR A 279 13.70 -8.06 -11.08
C THR A 279 13.92 -9.04 -12.23
N LEU A 280 14.52 -8.57 -13.32
CA LEU A 280 14.89 -9.43 -14.44
C LEU A 280 15.91 -10.50 -14.04
N GLU A 281 16.80 -10.18 -13.09
CA GLU A 281 17.81 -11.11 -12.52
C GLU A 281 17.20 -12.15 -11.58
N SER A 282 15.98 -11.90 -11.09
CA SER A 282 15.26 -12.88 -10.29
C SER A 282 14.96 -14.17 -11.06
N ILE A 283 15.17 -14.22 -12.38
CA ILE A 283 14.85 -15.40 -13.19
C ILE A 283 16.12 -16.01 -13.78
N ASP A 284 16.38 -17.26 -13.42
CA ASP A 284 17.32 -18.14 -14.12
C ASP A 284 16.52 -18.99 -15.12
N TRP A 285 16.51 -18.56 -16.37
CA TRP A 285 15.79 -19.24 -17.45
C TRP A 285 16.36 -20.62 -17.78
N ARG A 286 17.68 -20.82 -17.64
CA ARG A 286 18.32 -22.10 -17.98
C ARG A 286 17.97 -23.17 -16.97
N ARG A 287 17.94 -22.81 -15.68
CA ARG A 287 17.57 -23.72 -14.59
C ARG A 287 16.07 -23.75 -14.31
N SER A 288 15.29 -22.88 -14.96
CA SER A 288 13.87 -22.66 -14.67
C SER A 288 13.63 -22.37 -13.18
N ILE A 289 14.42 -21.45 -12.61
CA ILE A 289 14.35 -21.06 -11.20
C ILE A 289 13.97 -19.58 -11.09
N LEU A 290 13.05 -19.30 -10.18
CA LEU A 290 12.74 -17.94 -9.73
C LEU A 290 13.35 -17.71 -8.33
N ARG A 291 14.22 -16.71 -8.25
CA ARG A 291 14.91 -16.26 -7.04
C ARG A 291 14.15 -15.12 -6.38
N LEU A 292 13.93 -15.25 -5.08
CA LEU A 292 13.34 -14.21 -4.24
C LEU A 292 14.42 -13.62 -3.34
N ASP A 293 14.83 -12.40 -3.65
CA ASP A 293 15.74 -11.62 -2.82
C ASP A 293 14.93 -10.68 -1.90
N GLY A 294 15.49 -10.31 -0.74
CA GLY A 294 14.86 -9.30 0.13
C GLY A 294 13.50 -9.67 0.73
N THR A 295 13.19 -10.97 0.89
CA THR A 295 11.98 -11.40 1.60
C THR A 295 11.95 -10.84 3.03
N LYS A 296 10.78 -10.70 3.67
CA LYS A 296 10.66 -10.21 5.07
C LYS A 296 11.55 -10.98 6.07
N SER A 297 12.00 -12.19 5.71
CA SER A 297 12.93 -13.01 6.47
C SER A 297 14.42 -12.71 6.24
N GLY A 298 14.78 -11.83 5.30
CA GLY A 298 16.16 -11.55 4.91
C GLY A 298 16.87 -12.71 4.20
N ARG A 299 16.15 -13.79 3.88
CA ARG A 299 16.70 -14.99 3.25
C ARG A 299 16.39 -15.02 1.76
N VAL A 300 17.41 -15.35 0.96
CA VAL A 300 17.27 -15.68 -0.45
C VAL A 300 16.56 -17.01 -0.57
N GLN A 301 15.59 -17.12 -1.46
CA GLN A 301 14.90 -18.37 -1.72
C GLN A 301 14.78 -18.64 -3.21
N GLN A 302 14.80 -19.92 -3.58
CA GLN A 302 14.73 -20.37 -4.96
C GLN A 302 13.49 -21.26 -5.11
N LEU A 303 12.71 -20.98 -6.14
CA LEU A 303 11.50 -21.73 -6.45
C LEU A 303 11.62 -22.31 -7.86
N PRO A 304 11.30 -23.60 -8.08
CA PRO A 304 11.15 -24.11 -9.42
C PRO A 304 10.02 -23.35 -10.11
N MET A 305 10.28 -22.88 -11.33
CA MET A 305 9.34 -22.08 -12.11
C MET A 305 8.63 -22.99 -13.11
N PRO A 306 7.32 -23.27 -12.95
CA PRO A 306 6.57 -24.08 -13.90
C PRO A 306 6.60 -23.47 -15.30
N ALA A 307 6.69 -24.31 -16.34
CA ALA A 307 6.78 -23.88 -17.74
C ALA A 307 5.67 -22.90 -18.16
N VAL A 308 4.46 -23.12 -17.64
CA VAL A 308 3.29 -22.26 -17.83
C VAL A 308 3.41 -20.87 -17.17
N THR A 309 4.10 -20.77 -16.02
CA THR A 309 4.45 -19.47 -15.41
C THR A 309 5.56 -18.81 -16.22
N ALA A 310 6.61 -19.57 -16.57
CA ALA A 310 7.73 -19.08 -17.36
C ALA A 310 7.27 -18.51 -18.71
N SER A 311 6.36 -19.21 -19.40
CA SER A 311 5.76 -18.79 -20.67
C SER A 311 4.95 -17.51 -20.52
N ALA A 312 4.13 -17.38 -19.47
CA ALA A 312 3.36 -16.17 -19.21
C ALA A 312 4.28 -14.95 -18.97
N ILE A 313 5.35 -15.13 -18.19
CA ILE A 313 6.36 -14.09 -17.96
C ILE A 313 7.07 -13.74 -19.27
N ALA A 314 7.53 -14.73 -20.04
CA ALA A 314 8.22 -14.52 -21.30
C ALA A 314 7.35 -13.80 -22.34
N GLN A 315 6.06 -14.17 -22.43
CA GLN A 315 5.09 -13.49 -23.29
C GLN A 315 4.98 -12.01 -22.90
N TYR A 316 4.78 -11.73 -21.61
CA TYR A 316 4.75 -10.36 -21.12
C TYR A 316 6.04 -9.60 -21.46
N LEU A 317 7.22 -10.16 -21.16
CA LEU A 317 8.49 -9.49 -21.41
C LEU A 317 8.75 -9.17 -22.88
N ARG A 318 8.32 -10.05 -23.80
CA ARG A 318 8.54 -9.90 -25.25
C ARG A 318 7.51 -9.01 -25.94
N GLN A 319 6.25 -9.07 -25.51
CA GLN A 319 5.12 -8.50 -26.24
C GLN A 319 4.41 -7.37 -25.47
N GLY A 320 4.33 -7.48 -24.14
CA GLY A 320 3.58 -6.53 -23.32
C GLY A 320 4.42 -5.44 -22.65
N ARG A 321 5.67 -5.75 -22.25
CA ARG A 321 6.51 -4.82 -21.49
C ARG A 321 6.90 -3.61 -22.34
N PRO A 322 6.72 -2.37 -21.85
CA PRO A 322 7.15 -1.16 -22.57
C PRO A 322 8.62 -1.25 -22.97
N ARG A 323 8.92 -1.07 -24.27
CA ARG A 323 10.26 -1.30 -24.85
C ARG A 323 11.30 -0.25 -24.50
N GLN A 324 10.88 0.96 -24.18
CA GLN A 324 11.76 2.12 -23.95
C GLN A 324 12.21 2.25 -22.48
N GLY A 325 11.92 1.25 -21.65
CA GLY A 325 12.25 1.29 -20.23
C GLY A 325 13.68 0.83 -19.92
N THR A 326 14.36 1.55 -19.03
CA THR A 326 15.67 1.17 -18.48
C THR A 326 15.55 0.42 -17.15
N ASN A 327 14.35 0.41 -16.55
CA ASN A 327 14.11 -0.24 -15.27
C ASN A 327 14.33 -1.75 -15.33
N ARG A 328 14.92 -2.31 -14.26
CA ARG A 328 15.21 -3.74 -14.13
C ARG A 328 14.16 -4.51 -13.32
N ALA A 329 13.13 -3.83 -12.81
CA ALA A 329 11.96 -4.48 -12.23
C ALA A 329 11.27 -5.36 -13.27
N LEU A 330 10.87 -6.56 -12.86
CA LEU A 330 10.20 -7.53 -13.72
C LEU A 330 8.86 -6.96 -14.20
N PHE A 331 8.04 -6.45 -13.28
CA PHE A 331 6.74 -5.86 -13.58
C PHE A 331 6.77 -4.33 -13.44
N VAL A 332 6.45 -3.64 -14.53
CA VAL A 332 6.47 -2.18 -14.60
C VAL A 332 5.08 -1.58 -14.82
N ARG A 333 4.96 -0.27 -14.62
CA ARG A 333 3.74 0.49 -14.92
C ARG A 333 3.58 0.67 -16.43
N HIS A 334 2.34 0.55 -16.90
CA HIS A 334 1.92 0.82 -18.30
C HIS A 334 1.10 2.12 -18.38
N ARG A 335 1.26 2.96 -17.37
CA ARG A 335 0.62 4.27 -17.24
C ARG A 335 1.62 5.16 -16.54
N ALA A 336 1.57 6.46 -16.87
CA ALA A 336 2.45 7.45 -16.30
C ALA A 336 2.44 7.45 -14.74
N PRO A 337 3.59 7.60 -14.08
CA PRO A 337 4.92 7.67 -14.66
C PRO A 337 5.33 6.30 -15.24
N PHE A 338 5.70 6.29 -16.51
CA PHE A 338 6.09 5.07 -17.22
C PHE A 338 7.45 4.56 -16.70
N ASP A 339 7.74 3.28 -16.95
CA ASP A 339 8.99 2.63 -16.56
C ASP A 339 9.31 2.67 -15.05
N ARG A 340 8.29 2.83 -14.22
CA ARG A 340 8.40 2.68 -12.76
C ARG A 340 8.00 1.25 -12.34
N PRO A 341 8.57 0.71 -11.25
CA PRO A 341 8.16 -0.58 -10.72
C PRO A 341 6.69 -0.57 -10.32
N LEU A 342 6.02 -1.71 -10.46
CA LEU A 342 4.62 -1.84 -10.10
C LEU A 342 4.47 -2.00 -8.57
N GLY A 343 3.75 -1.11 -7.91
CA GLY A 343 3.51 -1.22 -6.46
C GLY A 343 2.49 -2.32 -6.06
N VAL A 344 2.57 -2.78 -4.81
CA VAL A 344 1.63 -3.75 -4.20
C VAL A 344 0.14 -3.37 -4.40
N PRO A 345 -0.28 -2.10 -4.21
CA PRO A 345 -1.67 -1.73 -4.46
C PRO A 345 -2.09 -1.99 -5.90
N ALA A 346 -1.21 -1.75 -6.88
CA ALA A 346 -1.52 -1.94 -8.28
C ALA A 346 -1.71 -3.42 -8.62
N ILE A 347 -0.89 -4.32 -8.05
CA ILE A 347 -1.10 -5.77 -8.15
C ILE A 347 -2.44 -6.17 -7.53
N ARG A 348 -2.77 -5.67 -6.34
CA ARG A 348 -4.07 -5.94 -5.70
C ARG A 348 -5.24 -5.47 -6.56
N HIS A 349 -5.13 -4.29 -7.17
CA HIS A 349 -6.15 -3.77 -8.08
C HIS A 349 -6.25 -4.59 -9.37
N ALA A 350 -5.13 -5.08 -9.91
CA ALA A 350 -5.12 -6.00 -11.05
C ALA A 350 -5.91 -7.29 -10.75
N MET A 351 -5.59 -7.96 -9.64
CA MET A 351 -6.27 -9.19 -9.25
C MET A 351 -7.75 -8.94 -8.92
N THR A 352 -8.05 -7.80 -8.29
CA THR A 352 -9.42 -7.33 -8.06
C THR A 352 -10.22 -7.23 -9.34
N ARG A 353 -9.67 -6.59 -10.39
CA ARG A 353 -10.36 -6.45 -11.69
C ARG A 353 -10.59 -7.82 -12.32
N ALA A 354 -9.64 -8.73 -12.22
CA ALA A 354 -9.82 -10.10 -12.71
C ALA A 354 -10.95 -10.82 -11.96
N PHE A 355 -11.03 -10.72 -10.63
CA PHE A 355 -12.16 -11.25 -9.87
C PHE A 355 -13.50 -10.63 -10.28
N THR A 356 -13.52 -9.33 -10.59
CA THR A 356 -14.73 -8.68 -11.12
C THR A 356 -15.13 -9.26 -12.47
N ARG A 357 -14.19 -9.44 -13.40
CA ARG A 357 -14.48 -9.97 -14.74
C ARG A 357 -15.02 -11.40 -14.72
N CYS A 358 -14.63 -12.21 -13.74
CA CYS A 358 -15.15 -13.57 -13.58
C CYS A 358 -16.30 -13.69 -12.55
N GLY A 359 -16.91 -12.57 -12.13
CA GLY A 359 -18.08 -12.60 -11.23
C GLY A 359 -17.79 -13.04 -9.78
N LEU A 360 -16.53 -13.00 -9.33
CA LEU A 360 -16.11 -13.48 -8.00
C LEU A 360 -15.79 -12.35 -7.01
N ARG A 361 -16.05 -11.09 -7.37
CA ARG A 361 -15.63 -9.91 -6.60
C ARG A 361 -16.21 -9.86 -5.19
N ASP A 362 -17.45 -10.30 -5.02
CA ASP A 362 -18.15 -10.23 -3.73
C ASP A 362 -17.55 -11.19 -2.69
N ARG A 363 -16.93 -12.27 -3.18
CA ARG A 363 -16.25 -13.27 -2.35
C ARG A 363 -14.77 -12.96 -2.18
N PHE A 364 -14.12 -12.42 -3.23
CA PHE A 364 -12.66 -12.30 -3.29
C PHE A 364 -12.19 -10.90 -3.69
N CYS A 365 -11.41 -10.28 -2.81
CA CYS A 365 -10.92 -8.90 -3.01
C CYS A 365 -9.43 -8.69 -2.74
N ASN A 366 -8.69 -9.73 -2.33
CA ASN A 366 -7.29 -9.63 -1.95
C ASN A 366 -6.43 -10.69 -2.65
N THR A 367 -5.12 -10.46 -2.71
CA THR A 367 -4.15 -11.38 -3.32
C THR A 367 -3.84 -12.60 -2.46
N HIS A 368 -4.16 -12.56 -1.15
CA HIS A 368 -3.89 -13.67 -0.24
C HIS A 368 -4.75 -14.89 -0.55
N VAL A 369 -5.94 -14.73 -1.13
CA VAL A 369 -6.76 -15.86 -1.59
C VAL A 369 -6.03 -16.73 -2.62
N LEU A 370 -5.29 -16.12 -3.55
CA LEU A 370 -4.56 -16.85 -4.60
C LEU A 370 -3.47 -17.73 -3.98
N ARG A 371 -2.73 -17.17 -3.02
CA ARG A 371 -1.72 -17.90 -2.27
C ARG A 371 -2.30 -19.01 -1.39
N ARG A 372 -3.46 -18.77 -0.75
CA ARG A 372 -4.16 -19.83 -0.01
C ARG A 372 -4.64 -20.93 -0.94
N THR A 373 -5.07 -20.58 -2.15
CA THR A 373 -5.45 -21.54 -3.18
C THR A 373 -4.26 -22.39 -3.61
N ALA A 374 -3.08 -21.79 -3.80
CA ALA A 374 -1.83 -22.53 -4.04
C ALA A 374 -1.54 -23.54 -2.90
N ALA A 375 -1.69 -23.11 -1.64
CA ALA A 375 -1.52 -23.96 -0.47
C ALA A 375 -2.47 -25.17 -0.46
N THR A 376 -3.76 -24.92 -0.70
CA THR A 376 -4.79 -25.97 -0.74
C THR A 376 -4.58 -26.93 -1.90
N ARG A 377 -4.05 -26.46 -3.04
CA ARG A 377 -3.70 -27.34 -4.17
C ARG A 377 -2.54 -28.27 -3.83
N LEU A 378 -1.48 -27.74 -3.22
CA LEU A 378 -0.34 -28.55 -2.73
C LEU A 378 -0.77 -29.60 -1.72
N GLN A 379 -1.65 -29.20 -0.80
CA GLN A 379 -2.22 -30.12 0.18
C GLN A 379 -3.04 -31.24 -0.49
N ARG A 380 -3.91 -30.89 -1.45
CA ARG A 380 -4.70 -31.88 -2.20
C ARG A 380 -3.84 -32.84 -3.01
N SER A 381 -2.64 -32.44 -3.42
CA SER A 381 -1.64 -33.33 -4.03
C SER A 381 -0.84 -34.15 -3.02
N GLY A 382 -1.18 -34.11 -1.72
CA GLY A 382 -0.54 -34.91 -0.68
C GLY A 382 0.66 -34.26 0.00
N ALA A 383 0.94 -32.97 -0.23
CA ALA A 383 2.06 -32.30 0.43
C ALA A 383 1.80 -32.15 1.93
N SER A 384 2.80 -32.46 2.74
CA SER A 384 2.78 -32.29 4.19
C SER A 384 2.67 -30.81 4.58
N VAL A 385 2.19 -30.55 5.81
CA VAL A 385 2.13 -29.19 6.37
C VAL A 385 3.50 -28.51 6.36
N LYS A 386 4.59 -29.28 6.51
CA LYS A 386 5.96 -28.76 6.48
C LYS A 386 6.36 -28.35 5.07
N GLU A 387 6.11 -29.19 4.06
CA GLU A 387 6.40 -28.86 2.66
C GLU A 387 5.61 -27.64 2.20
N ILE A 388 4.33 -27.55 2.57
CA ILE A 388 3.51 -26.36 2.31
C ILE A 388 4.10 -25.13 3.01
N ALA A 389 4.54 -25.26 4.26
CA ALA A 389 5.17 -24.17 5.00
C ALA A 389 6.46 -23.69 4.34
N ASP A 390 7.27 -24.61 3.81
CA ASP A 390 8.54 -24.32 3.15
C ASP A 390 8.32 -23.67 1.79
N LEU A 391 7.48 -24.27 0.93
CA LEU A 391 7.13 -23.73 -0.39
C LEU A 391 6.48 -22.34 -0.29
N LEU A 392 5.61 -22.16 0.70
CA LEU A 392 5.00 -20.86 0.98
C LEU A 392 5.90 -19.97 1.82
N ARG A 393 7.02 -20.42 2.35
CA ARG A 393 7.98 -19.54 3.04
C ARG A 393 7.37 -18.94 4.30
N HIS A 394 6.80 -19.80 5.13
CA HIS A 394 6.28 -19.46 6.45
C HIS A 394 7.41 -19.50 7.48
N ARG A 395 7.59 -18.42 8.24
CA ARG A 395 8.60 -18.36 9.32
C ARG A 395 8.21 -19.23 10.52
N SER A 396 6.93 -19.47 10.72
CA SER A 396 6.40 -20.31 11.80
C SER A 396 5.39 -21.31 11.25
N LEU A 397 5.52 -22.56 11.69
CA LEU A 397 4.57 -23.63 11.42
C LEU A 397 3.17 -23.30 11.95
N ASP A 398 3.04 -22.42 12.96
CA ASP A 398 1.73 -21.96 13.42
C ASP A 398 0.93 -21.29 12.32
N THR A 399 1.60 -20.69 11.33
CA THR A 399 0.94 -20.08 10.17
C THR A 399 0.47 -21.15 9.17
N ALA A 400 1.15 -22.29 9.12
CA ALA A 400 0.79 -23.44 8.29
C ALA A 400 -0.27 -24.36 8.94
N LYS A 401 -0.41 -24.36 10.27
CA LYS A 401 -1.44 -25.12 11.01
C LYS A 401 -2.87 -24.87 10.51
N VAL A 402 -3.13 -23.71 9.89
CA VAL A 402 -4.44 -23.42 9.29
C VAL A 402 -4.77 -24.38 8.14
N TYR A 403 -3.76 -24.93 7.45
CA TYR A 403 -3.95 -25.88 6.35
C TYR A 403 -4.23 -27.30 6.85
N ALA A 404 -3.71 -27.69 8.03
CA ALA A 404 -4.07 -28.98 8.62
C ALA A 404 -5.59 -29.12 8.85
N ARG A 405 -6.28 -28.01 9.17
CA ARG A 405 -7.74 -28.00 9.43
C ARG A 405 -8.60 -28.32 8.23
N VAL A 406 -8.08 -28.16 7.01
CA VAL A 406 -8.80 -28.48 5.77
C VAL A 406 -8.44 -29.88 5.24
N ASP A 407 -7.53 -30.60 5.90
CA ASP A 407 -7.16 -31.98 5.55
C ASP A 407 -8.09 -33.00 6.21
N LEU A 408 -9.36 -33.06 5.80
CA LEU A 408 -10.28 -34.01 6.44
C LEU A 408 -9.84 -35.47 6.26
N ALA A 409 -9.16 -35.81 5.15
CA ALA A 409 -8.66 -37.15 4.90
C ALA A 409 -7.48 -37.49 5.83
N GLY A 410 -6.46 -36.62 5.90
CA GLY A 410 -5.34 -36.80 6.82
C GLY A 410 -5.77 -36.75 8.29
N LEU A 411 -6.72 -35.88 8.65
CA LEU A 411 -7.27 -35.83 10.01
C LEU A 411 -7.98 -37.13 10.39
N ARG A 412 -8.79 -37.73 9.48
CA ARG A 412 -9.44 -39.04 9.71
C ARG A 412 -8.44 -40.17 9.97
N ALA A 413 -7.24 -40.11 9.39
CA ALA A 413 -6.21 -41.13 9.61
C ALA A 413 -5.59 -41.04 11.02
N VAL A 414 -5.68 -39.88 11.69
CA VAL A 414 -5.10 -39.64 13.02
C VAL A 414 -6.16 -39.35 14.08
N THR A 415 -7.45 -39.45 13.74
CA THR A 415 -8.52 -39.32 14.74
C THR A 415 -8.48 -40.53 15.66
N LEU A 416 -8.47 -40.26 16.97
CA LEU A 416 -8.70 -41.30 17.97
C LEU A 416 -10.10 -41.92 17.75
N PRO A 417 -10.26 -43.22 18.06
CA PRO A 417 -11.57 -43.85 18.10
C PRO A 417 -12.53 -43.01 18.95
N TRP A 418 -13.79 -42.92 18.52
CA TRP A 418 -14.80 -42.26 19.33
C TRP A 418 -14.90 -42.97 20.69
N PRO A 419 -14.85 -42.26 21.84
CA PRO A 419 -15.02 -42.90 23.14
C PRO A 419 -16.34 -43.67 23.18
N GLY A 420 -16.27 -45.01 23.30
CA GLY A 420 -17.45 -45.89 23.28
C GLY A 420 -17.76 -46.57 21.94
N SER A 421 -16.91 -46.43 20.91
CA SER A 421 -17.07 -47.13 19.62
C SER A 421 -16.41 -48.52 19.55
N ALA A 422 -16.07 -49.12 20.70
CA ALA A 422 -15.64 -50.51 20.76
C ALA A 422 -16.87 -51.43 20.67
N THR A 423 -17.07 -52.00 19.49
CA THR A 423 -17.65 -53.35 19.28
C THR A 423 -16.80 -54.07 18.27
#